data_AF-A0A955LUN3-F1
#
_entry.id   AF-A0A955LUN3-F1
#
_cell.length_a   1.000
_cell.length_b   1.000
_cell.length_c   1.000
_cell.angle_alpha   90.00
_cell.angle_beta   90.00
_cell.angle_gamma   90.00
#
_symmetry.space_group_name_H-M   'P 1'
#
loop_
_entity.id
_entity.type
_entity.pdbx_description
1 polymer ?
#
loop_
_entity_poly.entity_id
_entity_poly.type
_entity_poly.pdbx_seq_one_letter_code
_entity_poly.pdbx_strand_id
1 'polypeptide(L)'
;MEIVVGSAVLFVLILLYFTPSVIASVRNHSNRFSIIWLNLFLGWTMLGWLLMLIWACQDPVAPAADTRRTKNCPFCAEKILWEAVFCRFCQKDLPQNG
;
A
#
# COMPACT_ATOMS: atom_id res chain seq x y z
N MET A 1 20.73 6.60 43.47
CA MET A 1 20.85 5.55 42.42
C MET A 1 19.51 5.29 41.77
N GLU A 2 18.45 5.02 42.52
CA GLU A 2 17.08 4.80 42.02
C GLU A 2 16.59 5.80 40.96
N ILE A 3 16.76 7.11 41.17
CA ILE A 3 16.29 8.15 40.23
C ILE A 3 17.09 8.17 38.93
N VAL A 4 18.40 7.87 39.00
CA VAL A 4 19.30 7.82 37.83
C VAL A 4 19.04 6.56 37.01
N VAL A 5 18.74 5.44 37.67
CA VAL A 5 18.33 4.20 37.00
C VAL A 5 16.97 4.39 36.33
N GLY A 6 16.00 5.02 37.02
CA GLY A 6 14.69 5.32 36.46
C GLY A 6 14.73 6.25 35.24
N SER A 7 15.55 7.31 35.28
CA SER A 7 15.70 8.23 34.14
C SER A 7 16.42 7.59 32.96
N ALA A 8 17.43 6.76 33.19
CA ALA A 8 18.12 6.03 32.12
C ALA A 8 17.21 5.03 31.40
N VAL A 9 16.38 4.29 32.14
CA VAL A 9 15.40 3.36 31.56
C VAL A 9 14.35 4.11 30.75
N LEU A 10 13.83 5.23 31.26
CA LEU A 10 12.92 6.10 30.51
C LEU A 10 13.54 6.63 29.22
N PHE A 11 14.81 7.03 29.26
CA PHE A 11 15.52 7.57 28.11
C PHE A 11 15.70 6.51 27.01
N VAL A 12 16.08 5.28 27.39
CA VAL A 12 16.19 4.15 26.46
C VAL A 12 14.84 3.79 25.85
N LEU A 13 13.76 3.81 26.64
CA LEU A 13 12.41 3.57 26.16
C LEU A 13 11.93 4.64 25.17
N ILE A 14 12.26 5.91 25.40
CA ILE A 14 11.94 7.02 24.50
C ILE A 14 12.70 6.89 23.16
N LEU A 15 13.97 6.51 23.21
CA LEU A 15 14.77 6.28 22.00
C LEU A 15 14.23 5.09 21.20
N LEU A 16 13.89 4.00 21.88
CA LEU A 16 13.20 2.87 21.26
C LEU A 16 11.87 3.30 20.64
N TYR A 17 11.05 4.08 21.35
CA TYR A 17 9.79 4.62 20.85
C TYR A 17 9.93 5.44 19.55
N PHE A 18 11.05 6.14 19.37
CA PHE A 18 11.30 6.93 18.16
C PHE A 18 11.79 6.12 16.95
N THR A 19 12.24 4.88 17.14
CA THR A 19 12.79 4.01 16.09
C THR A 19 11.87 3.85 14.86
N PRO A 20 10.56 3.55 14.98
CA PRO A 20 9.68 3.35 13.82
C PRO A 20 9.43 4.65 13.04
N SER A 21 9.40 5.80 13.75
CA SER A 21 9.29 7.12 13.10
C SER A 21 10.53 7.44 12.26
N VAL A 22 11.72 7.04 12.71
CA VAL A 22 12.97 7.19 11.96
C VAL A 22 13.00 6.26 10.74
N ILE A 23 12.62 4.99 10.90
CA ILE A 23 12.57 4.00 9.81
C ILE A 23 11.61 4.46 8.70
N ALA A 24 10.45 5.02 9.06
CA ALA A 24 9.48 5.56 8.11
C ALA A 24 9.99 6.80 7.36
N SER A 25 10.74 7.69 8.03
CA SER A 25 11.34 8.87 7.42
C SER A 25 12.40 8.53 6.37
N VAL A 26 13.20 7.48 6.61
CA VAL A 26 14.27 7.07 5.70
C VAL A 26 13.73 6.38 4.44
N ARG A 27 12.55 5.73 4.50
CA ARG A 27 11.98 4.98 3.37
C ARG A 27 11.08 5.77 2.42
N ASN A 28 10.90 7.09 2.61
CA ASN A 28 10.16 8.00 1.71
C ASN A 28 8.82 7.44 1.16
N HIS A 29 8.04 6.76 2.01
CA HIS A 29 6.72 6.29 1.63
C HIS A 29 5.72 7.45 1.67
N SER A 30 4.86 7.62 0.66
CA SER A 30 3.91 8.77 0.59
C SER A 30 2.89 8.80 1.74
N ASN A 31 2.77 7.72 2.51
CA ASN A 31 1.84 7.55 3.62
C ASN A 31 2.42 7.93 5.00
N ARG A 32 3.23 9.00 5.07
CA ARG A 32 3.83 9.50 6.34
C ARG A 32 2.79 9.78 7.43
N PHE A 33 1.60 10.24 7.05
CA PHE A 33 0.54 10.59 8.01
C PHE A 33 -0.01 9.37 8.76
N SER A 34 -0.19 8.23 8.11
CA SER A 34 -0.74 7.01 8.75
C SER A 34 0.19 6.49 9.86
N ILE A 35 1.50 6.57 9.63
CA ILE A 35 2.54 6.12 10.58
C ILE A 35 2.63 7.07 11.78
N ILE A 36 2.53 8.39 11.57
CA ILE A 36 2.52 9.40 12.64
C ILE A 36 1.30 9.21 13.55
N TRP A 37 0.11 9.01 12.96
CA TRP A 37 -1.12 8.79 13.73
C TRP A 37 -1.09 7.47 14.50
N LEU A 38 -0.56 6.39 13.92
CA LEU A 38 -0.44 5.12 14.64
C LEU A 38 0.59 5.16 15.77
N ASN A 39 1.69 5.90 15.59
CA ASN A 39 2.67 6.09 16.67
C ASN A 39 2.06 6.85 17.86
N LEU A 40 1.27 7.90 17.57
CA LEU A 40 0.62 8.74 18.59
C LEU A 40 -0.47 8.00 19.38
N PHE A 41 -1.29 7.18 18.71
CA PHE A 41 -2.42 6.48 19.36
C PHE A 41 -2.09 5.08 19.87
N LEU A 42 -1.20 4.35 19.21
CA LEU A 42 -0.95 2.93 19.45
C LEU A 42 0.44 2.61 19.99
N GLY A 43 1.33 3.60 20.07
CA GLY A 43 2.68 3.43 20.63
C GLY A 43 2.73 3.08 22.13
N TRP A 44 1.59 3.19 22.84
CA TRP A 44 1.42 2.70 24.21
C TRP A 44 1.13 1.18 24.28
N THR A 45 0.70 0.57 23.17
CA THR A 45 0.43 -0.87 23.08
C THR A 45 1.55 -1.57 22.31
N MET A 46 2.14 -2.61 22.90
CA MET A 46 3.10 -3.51 22.23
C MET A 46 2.58 -4.04 20.87
N LEU A 47 1.25 -4.22 20.74
CA LEU A 47 0.58 -4.61 19.48
C LEU A 47 0.64 -3.54 18.38
N GLY A 48 0.56 -2.26 18.73
CA GLY A 48 0.67 -1.16 17.78
C GLY A 48 2.04 -1.10 17.10
N TRP A 49 3.08 -1.44 17.86
CA TRP A 49 4.43 -1.60 17.36
C TRP A 49 4.55 -2.72 16.33
N LEU A 50 3.98 -3.90 16.64
CA LEU A 50 4.02 -5.06 15.76
C LEU A 50 3.23 -4.84 14.45
N LEU A 51 2.04 -4.25 14.54
CA LEU A 51 1.22 -3.92 13.37
C LEU A 51 1.94 -2.92 12.45
N MET A 52 2.58 -1.89 13.00
CA MET A 52 3.39 -0.94 12.22
C MET A 52 4.60 -1.61 11.58
N LEU A 53 5.25 -2.55 12.26
CA LEU A 53 6.40 -3.28 11.73
C LEU A 53 6.00 -4.18 10.55
N ILE A 54 4.87 -4.88 10.67
CA ILE A 54 4.30 -5.68 9.58
C ILE A 54 3.93 -4.78 8.40
N TRP A 55 3.27 -3.65 8.66
CA TRP A 55 2.83 -2.75 7.60
C TRP A 55 3.98 -2.00 6.92
N ALA A 56 5.05 -1.70 7.66
CA ALA A 56 6.29 -1.13 7.12
C ALA A 56 7.11 -2.10 6.27
N CYS A 57 6.91 -3.41 6.48
CA CYS A 57 7.53 -4.48 5.71
C CYS A 57 6.68 -4.96 4.52
N GLN A 58 5.41 -4.54 4.41
CA GLN A 58 4.60 -4.80 3.24
C GLN A 58 4.96 -3.82 2.12
N ASP A 59 5.46 -4.36 1.01
CA ASP A 59 5.55 -3.59 -0.22
C ASP A 59 4.13 -3.26 -0.71
N PRO A 60 3.90 -2.06 -1.25
CA PRO A 60 2.63 -1.75 -1.88
C PRO A 60 2.41 -2.79 -2.99
N VAL A 61 1.31 -3.53 -2.90
CA VAL A 61 0.88 -4.45 -3.96
C VAL A 61 0.69 -3.57 -5.20
N ALA A 62 1.68 -3.59 -6.10
CA ALA A 62 1.55 -2.93 -7.38
C ALA A 62 0.28 -3.50 -8.02
N PRO A 63 -0.66 -2.65 -8.48
CA PRO A 63 -1.85 -3.14 -9.15
C PRO A 63 -1.35 -4.03 -10.27
N ALA A 64 -1.80 -5.29 -10.28
CA ALA A 64 -1.41 -6.25 -11.30
C ALA A 64 -1.60 -5.57 -12.66
N ALA A 65 -0.50 -5.44 -13.42
CA ALA A 65 -0.51 -4.73 -14.68
C ALA A 65 -1.65 -5.25 -15.54
N ASP A 66 -2.56 -4.37 -15.95
CA ASP A 66 -3.74 -4.75 -16.73
C ASP A 66 -3.27 -5.30 -18.09
N THR A 67 -3.26 -6.63 -18.22
CA THR A 67 -2.81 -7.33 -19.43
C THR A 67 -3.88 -7.35 -20.52
N ARG A 68 -5.02 -6.70 -20.30
CA ARG A 68 -6.11 -6.61 -21.27
C ARG A 68 -5.69 -5.86 -22.52
N ARG A 69 -5.30 -6.61 -23.56
CA ARG A 69 -5.14 -6.06 -24.90
C ARG A 69 -6.48 -5.57 -25.43
N THR A 70 -6.47 -4.37 -26.00
CA THR A 70 -7.62 -3.80 -26.69
C THR A 70 -7.44 -3.85 -28.21
N LYS A 71 -8.54 -4.05 -28.94
CA LYS A 71 -8.64 -3.92 -30.41
C LYS A 71 -9.75 -2.98 -30.78
N ASN A 72 -9.71 -2.46 -32.00
CA ASN A 72 -10.83 -1.72 -32.54
C ASN A 72 -11.86 -2.69 -33.14
N CYS A 73 -13.13 -2.41 -32.89
CA CYS A 73 -14.24 -3.19 -33.42
C CYS A 73 -14.39 -2.97 -34.95
N PRO A 74 -14.43 -4.03 -35.79
CA PRO A 74 -14.33 -3.90 -37.25
C PRO A 74 -15.52 -3.22 -37.94
N PHE A 75 -16.65 -2.99 -37.25
CA PHE A 75 -17.81 -2.34 -37.87
C PHE A 75 -18.28 -1.04 -37.17
N CYS A 76 -17.75 -0.70 -35.99
CA CYS A 76 -18.04 0.60 -35.34
C CYS A 76 -16.78 1.36 -34.91
N ALA A 77 -15.59 0.80 -35.14
CA ALA A 77 -14.28 1.38 -34.83
C ALA A 77 -13.97 1.70 -33.35
N GLU A 78 -14.89 1.42 -32.44
CA GLU A 78 -14.70 1.65 -31.00
C GLU A 78 -13.71 0.67 -30.36
N LYS A 79 -13.03 1.08 -29.28
CA LYS A 79 -12.06 0.26 -28.56
C LYS A 79 -12.76 -0.78 -27.66
N ILE A 80 -12.42 -2.05 -27.86
CA ILE A 80 -12.98 -3.21 -27.15
C ILE A 80 -11.85 -4.15 -26.69
N LEU A 81 -12.14 -5.05 -25.74
CA LEU A 81 -11.20 -6.07 -25.30
C LEU A 81 -10.94 -7.10 -26.41
N TRP A 82 -9.72 -7.65 -26.48
CA TRP A 82 -9.37 -8.66 -27.49
C TRP A 82 -10.26 -9.92 -27.37
N GLU A 83 -10.62 -10.29 -26.14
CA GLU A 83 -11.52 -11.41 -25.77
C GLU A 83 -13.02 -11.10 -25.93
N ALA A 84 -13.39 -9.89 -26.37
CA ALA A 84 -14.80 -9.53 -26.51
C ALA A 84 -15.47 -10.36 -27.62
N VAL A 85 -16.48 -11.14 -27.23
CA VAL A 85 -17.37 -11.87 -28.15
C VAL A 85 -18.44 -10.94 -28.73
N PHE A 86 -18.86 -9.94 -27.95
CA PHE A 86 -19.93 -9.01 -28.30
C PHE A 86 -19.49 -7.56 -28.08
N CYS A 87 -19.78 -6.69 -29.03
CA CYS A 87 -19.46 -5.27 -28.91
C CYS A 87 -20.63 -4.51 -28.23
N ARG A 88 -20.41 -3.95 -27.04
CA ARG A 88 -21.43 -3.16 -26.31
C ARG A 88 -21.95 -1.93 -27.08
N PHE A 89 -21.13 -1.34 -27.96
CA PHE A 89 -21.48 -0.09 -28.65
C PHE A 89 -22.40 -0.29 -29.86
N CYS A 90 -22.17 -1.34 -30.64
CA CYS A 90 -22.95 -1.63 -31.85
C CYS A 90 -23.77 -2.92 -31.76
N GLN A 91 -23.69 -3.63 -30.64
CA GLN A 91 -24.52 -4.78 -30.29
C GLN A 91 -24.52 -5.93 -31.32
N LYS A 92 -23.38 -6.13 -31.97
CA LYS A 92 -23.16 -7.23 -32.91
C LYS A 92 -22.10 -8.18 -32.38
N ASP A 93 -22.19 -9.41 -32.84
CA ASP A 93 -21.24 -10.47 -32.56
C ASP A 93 -19.94 -10.20 -33.33
N LEU A 94 -18.82 -10.43 -32.65
CA LEU A 94 -17.51 -10.33 -33.25
C LEU A 94 -17.09 -11.72 -33.72
N PRO A 95 -16.44 -11.84 -34.89
CA PRO A 95 -15.87 -13.12 -35.30
C PRO A 95 -14.82 -13.54 -34.25
N GLN A 96 -14.97 -14.75 -33.70
CA GLN A 96 -14.06 -15.31 -32.69
C GLN A 96 -12.72 -15.80 -33.27
N ASN A 97 -12.43 -15.47 -34.53
CA ASN A 97 -11.21 -15.89 -35.20
C ASN A 97 -10.07 -14.98 -34.76
N GLY A 98 -9.44 -15.37 -33.66
CA GLY A 98 -8.17 -14.83 -33.18
C GLY A 98 -7.05 -15.02 -34.20
#